data_AF-A0A9X0D219-F1
#
_entry.id   AF-A0A9X0D219-F1
#
_cell.length_a   1.000
_cell.length_b   1.000
_cell.length_c   1.000
_cell.angle_alpha   90.00
_cell.angle_beta   90.00
_cell.angle_gamma   90.00
#
_symmetry.space_group_name_H-M   'P 1'
#
loop_
_entity.id
_entity.type
_entity.pdbx_description
1 polymer ?
#
loop_
_entity_poly.entity_id
_entity_poly.type
_entity_poly.pdbx_seq_one_letter_code
_entity_poly.pdbx_strand_id
1 'polypeptide(L)'
;MPKESVVKNGPESPDLESLNIQDNEHDDSDEEHDQDCEINVDLQAESFQVKGSFHQERYKQALSLCDNAKGQKQAVSLRVVFEPENIQDKNAIKFEVYFDNEWHMIGYCGVRKIPKLRKAMNAHEIKTISL
;
A
#
# COMPACT_ATOMS: atom_id res chain seq x y z
N MET A 1 -25.12 -66.37 15.55
CA MET A 1 -25.73 -65.61 16.66
C MET A 1 -25.78 -64.13 16.28
N PRO A 2 -26.86 -63.41 16.65
CA PRO A 2 -27.34 -62.13 16.09
C PRO A 2 -26.67 -60.91 16.80
N LYS A 3 -26.79 -59.64 16.35
CA LYS A 3 -27.95 -58.70 16.41
C LYS A 3 -27.67 -57.49 15.48
N GLU A 4 -28.56 -57.12 14.54
CA GLU A 4 -29.60 -56.06 14.64
C GLU A 4 -29.05 -54.68 15.08
N SER A 5 -29.16 -53.60 14.30
CA SER A 5 -30.35 -52.72 14.13
C SER A 5 -29.92 -51.54 13.20
N VAL A 6 -30.52 -51.17 12.04
CA VAL A 6 -31.79 -50.48 11.67
C VAL A 6 -32.17 -49.36 12.67
N VAL A 7 -32.41 -48.06 12.39
CA VAL A 7 -33.28 -47.29 11.46
C VAL A 7 -32.82 -45.80 11.64
N LYS A 8 -32.48 -44.99 10.63
CA LYS A 8 -33.31 -44.19 9.68
C LYS A 8 -33.94 -42.89 10.24
N ASN A 9 -33.87 -41.82 9.42
CA ASN A 9 -34.65 -40.55 9.38
C ASN A 9 -34.19 -39.49 10.39
N GLY A 10 -34.08 -38.19 10.12
CA GLY A 10 -34.58 -37.24 9.10
C GLY A 10 -34.61 -35.85 9.80
N PRO A 11 -34.57 -34.69 9.09
CA PRO A 11 -34.34 -33.39 9.71
C PRO A 11 -35.64 -32.75 10.21
N GLU A 12 -35.60 -32.08 11.38
CA GLU A 12 -36.75 -31.32 11.91
C GLU A 12 -36.30 -29.98 12.52
N SER A 13 -37.19 -29.01 12.34
CA SER A 13 -37.08 -27.54 12.35
C SER A 13 -36.75 -26.89 13.71
N PRO A 14 -36.42 -25.57 13.76
CA PRO A 14 -36.22 -24.86 15.01
C PRO A 14 -37.54 -24.32 15.57
N ASP A 15 -37.85 -24.66 16.82
CA ASP A 15 -38.93 -24.04 17.59
C ASP A 15 -38.47 -22.74 18.25
N LEU A 16 -39.32 -21.72 18.10
CA LEU A 16 -39.19 -20.37 18.62
C LEU A 16 -40.03 -20.25 19.91
N GLU A 17 -39.55 -19.38 20.80
CA GLU A 17 -40.20 -18.81 21.99
C GLU A 17 -40.24 -19.65 23.28
N SER A 18 -39.53 -19.16 24.30
CA SER A 18 -40.19 -18.58 25.47
C SER A 18 -39.21 -17.72 26.27
N LEU A 19 -39.58 -16.45 26.39
CA LEU A 19 -38.92 -15.39 27.14
C LEU A 19 -38.80 -15.75 28.63
N ASN A 20 -37.63 -15.50 29.22
CA ASN A 20 -37.55 -15.24 30.66
C ASN A 20 -36.58 -14.09 30.91
N ILE A 21 -37.14 -12.89 31.00
CA ILE A 21 -36.46 -11.68 31.45
C ILE A 21 -36.23 -11.84 32.96
N GLN A 22 -34.98 -11.73 33.40
CA GLN A 22 -34.66 -11.35 34.77
C GLN A 22 -33.61 -10.24 34.71
N ASP A 23 -34.06 -9.06 35.13
CA ASP A 23 -33.26 -7.87 35.36
C ASP A 23 -32.09 -8.18 36.29
N ASN A 24 -30.88 -7.82 35.87
CA ASN A 24 -29.78 -7.60 36.79
C ASN A 24 -29.02 -6.36 36.32
N GLU A 25 -29.38 -5.24 36.95
CA GLU A 25 -28.67 -3.97 36.85
C GLU A 25 -27.25 -4.17 37.40
N HIS A 26 -26.24 -4.14 36.53
CA HIS A 26 -24.87 -3.92 36.92
C HIS A 26 -24.30 -2.80 36.07
N ASP A 27 -24.40 -1.60 36.63
CA ASP A 27 -23.64 -0.42 36.28
C ASP A 27 -22.18 -0.70 36.65
N ASP A 28 -21.40 -1.10 35.64
CA ASP A 28 -19.96 -0.84 35.62
C ASP A 28 -19.69 -0.14 34.29
N SER A 29 -19.60 1.18 34.40
CA SER A 29 -19.05 2.07 33.38
C SER A 29 -17.61 1.66 33.11
N ASP A 30 -17.41 0.67 32.24
CA ASP A 30 -16.14 0.48 31.56
C ASP A 30 -15.94 1.70 30.67
N GLU A 31 -15.21 2.69 31.22
CA GLU A 31 -14.62 3.78 30.48
C GLU A 31 -13.91 3.16 29.28
N GLU A 32 -14.48 3.32 28.09
CA GLU A 32 -13.78 3.13 26.84
C GLU A 32 -12.64 4.14 26.82
N HIS A 33 -11.53 3.74 27.41
CA HIS A 33 -10.22 4.21 27.01
C HIS A 33 -10.06 3.76 25.56
N ASP A 34 -10.62 4.56 24.66
CA ASP A 34 -10.06 4.81 23.34
C ASP A 34 -8.62 5.29 23.58
N GLN A 35 -7.75 4.32 23.87
CA GLN A 35 -6.33 4.44 23.63
C GLN A 35 -6.26 4.62 22.14
N ASP A 36 -6.28 5.88 21.73
CA ASP A 36 -5.72 6.40 20.51
C ASP A 36 -4.34 5.72 20.42
N CYS A 37 -4.33 4.57 19.75
CA CYS A 37 -3.14 3.82 19.48
C CYS A 37 -2.45 4.69 18.45
N GLU A 38 -1.73 5.69 18.93
CA GLU A 38 -0.82 6.49 18.15
C GLU A 38 0.18 5.48 17.61
N ILE A 39 -0.14 4.93 16.43
CA ILE A 39 0.73 4.00 15.73
C ILE A 39 1.93 4.87 15.42
N ASN A 40 2.94 4.76 16.26
CA ASN A 40 4.23 5.40 16.11
C ASN A 40 4.91 4.66 14.95
N VAL A 41 4.43 4.92 13.72
CA VAL A 41 5.01 4.37 12.52
C VAL A 41 6.33 5.11 12.37
N ASP A 42 7.43 4.46 12.75
CA ASP A 42 8.77 4.95 12.49
C ASP A 42 8.95 5.10 10.96
N LEU A 43 8.68 6.30 10.46
CA LEU A 43 8.84 6.63 9.05
C LEU A 43 10.32 6.84 8.76
N GLN A 44 10.91 5.94 7.98
CA GLN A 44 12.27 6.10 7.49
C GLN A 44 12.27 6.82 6.14
N ALA A 45 12.98 7.94 6.06
CA ALA A 45 13.30 8.58 4.78
C ALA A 45 14.52 7.90 4.13
N GLU A 46 14.42 7.63 2.84
CA GLU A 46 15.50 7.02 2.06
C GLU A 46 15.65 7.76 0.72
N SER A 47 16.88 8.15 0.39
CA SER A 47 17.16 8.86 -0.87
C SER A 47 17.58 7.89 -1.98
N PHE A 48 16.99 8.01 -3.16
CA PHE A 48 17.34 7.21 -4.33
C PHE A 48 17.99 8.08 -5.39
N GLN A 49 19.14 7.66 -5.90
CA GLN A 49 19.74 8.33 -7.06
C GLN A 49 18.98 7.94 -8.32
N VAL A 50 18.47 8.94 -9.04
CA VAL A 50 17.93 8.77 -10.38
C VAL A 50 19.09 8.67 -11.37
N LYS A 51 19.17 7.55 -12.09
CA LYS A 51 20.17 7.26 -13.12
C LYS A 51 19.54 7.35 -14.50
N GLY A 52 20.37 7.51 -15.53
CA GLY A 52 19.87 7.52 -16.91
C GLY A 52 19.34 8.88 -17.37
N SER A 53 19.21 9.88 -16.49
CA SER A 53 18.58 11.18 -16.77
C SER A 53 19.27 11.99 -17.87
N PHE A 54 20.57 11.78 -18.12
CA PHE A 54 21.29 12.47 -19.17
C PHE A 54 21.13 11.84 -20.57
N HIS A 55 20.65 10.59 -20.64
CA HIS A 55 20.71 9.79 -21.86
C HIS A 55 19.64 10.15 -22.91
N GLN A 56 18.52 10.72 -22.48
CA GLN A 56 17.43 11.11 -23.39
C GLN A 56 16.94 12.51 -23.06
N GLU A 57 16.70 13.30 -24.09
CA GLU A 57 16.33 14.71 -23.93
C GLU A 57 15.01 14.89 -23.17
N ARG A 58 14.04 13.97 -23.38
CA ARG A 58 12.78 13.96 -22.65
C ARG A 58 12.94 13.91 -21.12
N TYR A 59 13.99 13.26 -20.62
CA TYR A 59 14.26 13.19 -19.18
C TYR A 59 14.80 14.52 -18.65
N LYS A 60 15.65 15.20 -19.42
CA LYS A 60 16.17 16.52 -19.06
C LYS A 60 15.06 17.57 -19.06
N GLN A 61 14.17 17.51 -20.05
CA GLN A 61 12.98 18.37 -20.12
C GLN A 61 12.10 18.19 -18.88
N ALA A 62 11.77 16.94 -18.53
CA ALA A 62 11.00 16.65 -17.32
C ALA A 62 11.68 17.16 -16.04
N LEU A 63 13.01 17.00 -15.92
CA LEU A 63 13.76 17.53 -14.78
C LEU A 63 13.79 19.06 -14.73
N SER A 64 13.88 19.73 -15.88
CA SER A 64 13.80 21.20 -15.96
C SER A 64 12.43 21.71 -15.49
N LEU A 65 11.36 20.98 -15.79
CA LEU A 65 10.03 21.30 -15.28
C LEU A 65 9.96 21.16 -13.76
N CYS A 66 10.58 20.12 -13.19
CA CYS A 66 10.67 19.96 -11.75
C CYS A 66 11.44 21.11 -11.07
N ASP A 67 12.54 21.55 -11.67
CA ASP A 67 13.34 22.67 -11.14
C ASP A 67 12.56 24.00 -11.16
N ASN A 68 11.84 24.25 -12.26
CA ASN A 68 10.94 25.41 -12.36
C ASN A 68 9.83 25.37 -11.31
N ALA A 69 9.15 24.22 -11.15
CA ALA A 69 8.10 24.04 -10.15
C ALA A 69 8.64 24.26 -8.73
N LYS A 70 9.85 23.76 -8.44
CA LYS A 70 10.53 23.99 -7.16
C LYS A 70 10.81 25.47 -6.91
N GLY A 71 11.29 26.19 -7.93
CA GLY A 71 11.49 27.64 -7.85
C GLY A 71 10.20 28.42 -7.55
N GLN A 72 9.06 27.91 -8.02
CA GLN A 72 7.73 28.47 -7.78
C GLN A 72 7.05 27.93 -6.50
N LYS A 73 7.72 27.07 -5.72
CA LYS A 73 7.16 26.36 -4.56
C LYS A 73 5.90 25.55 -4.89
N GLN A 74 5.78 25.10 -6.13
CA GLN A 74 4.71 24.23 -6.58
C GLN A 74 5.05 22.77 -6.27
N ALA A 75 4.08 22.04 -5.72
CA ALA A 75 4.22 20.60 -5.53
C ALA A 75 4.18 19.86 -6.88
N VAL A 76 5.08 18.90 -7.05
CA VAL A 76 5.11 18.01 -8.21
C VAL A 76 4.72 16.61 -7.75
N SER A 77 3.74 15.99 -8.41
CA SER A 77 3.38 14.60 -8.11
C SER A 77 4.40 13.66 -8.71
N LEU A 78 4.83 12.68 -7.91
CA LEU A 78 5.84 11.70 -8.26
C LEU A 78 5.31 10.29 -8.08
N ARG A 79 5.80 9.37 -8.90
CA ARG A 79 5.57 7.94 -8.70
C ARG A 79 6.80 7.11 -9.05
N VAL A 80 6.81 5.91 -8.49
CA VAL A 80 7.78 4.85 -8.79
C VAL A 80 7.03 3.74 -9.51
N VAL A 81 7.55 3.28 -10.64
CA VAL A 81 6.89 2.26 -11.46
C VAL A 81 7.87 1.12 -11.76
N PHE A 82 7.42 -0.11 -11.52
CA PHE A 82 8.14 -1.31 -11.91
C PHE A 82 7.93 -1.57 -13.41
N GLU A 83 9.00 -1.81 -14.16
CA GLU A 83 8.98 -1.99 -15.61
C GLU A 83 9.52 -3.38 -16.00
N PRO A 84 8.72 -4.47 -15.84
CA PRO A 84 9.16 -5.84 -16.12
C PRO A 84 9.48 -6.09 -17.61
N GLU A 85 8.86 -5.30 -18.49
CA GLU A 85 9.01 -5.38 -19.94
C GLU A 85 10.28 -4.65 -20.45
N ASN A 86 11.08 -4.07 -19.55
CA ASN A 86 12.33 -3.43 -19.95
C ASN A 86 13.31 -4.48 -20.49
N ILE A 87 13.68 -4.32 -21.76
CA ILE A 87 14.53 -5.28 -22.47
C ILE A 87 15.96 -5.37 -21.92
N GLN A 88 16.44 -4.34 -21.23
CA GLN A 88 17.80 -4.29 -20.68
C GLN A 88 17.86 -4.86 -19.26
N ASP A 89 16.83 -4.62 -18.45
CA ASP A 89 16.74 -5.11 -17.07
C ASP A 89 15.29 -5.36 -16.65
N LYS A 90 14.91 -6.63 -16.50
CA LYS A 90 13.56 -7.03 -16.02
C LYS A 90 13.25 -6.60 -14.58
N ASN A 91 14.24 -6.08 -13.85
CA ASN A 91 14.07 -5.51 -12.52
C ASN A 91 14.00 -3.99 -12.54
N ALA A 92 14.00 -3.35 -13.71
CA ALA A 92 14.01 -1.91 -13.84
C ALA A 92 12.85 -1.26 -13.08
N ILE A 93 13.19 -0.21 -12.35
CA ILE A 93 12.23 0.65 -11.67
C ILE A 93 12.48 2.07 -12.16
N LYS A 94 11.45 2.70 -12.72
CA LYS A 94 11.49 4.07 -13.22
C LYS A 94 10.84 5.04 -12.25
N PHE A 95 11.33 6.27 -12.27
CA PHE A 95 10.71 7.41 -11.59
C PHE A 95 10.03 8.30 -12.61
N GLU A 96 8.80 8.70 -12.31
CA GLU A 96 8.00 9.55 -13.17
C GLU A 96 7.43 10.73 -12.38
N VAL A 97 7.25 11.85 -13.08
CA VAL A 97 6.65 13.08 -12.58
C VAL A 97 5.41 13.40 -13.40
N TYR A 98 4.39 13.95 -12.76
CA TYR A 98 3.17 14.34 -13.44
C TYR A 98 3.22 15.82 -13.83
N PHE A 99 3.07 16.11 -15.12
CA PHE A 99 3.03 17.46 -15.66
C PHE A 99 2.19 17.46 -16.95
N ASP A 100 1.52 18.57 -17.29
CA ASP A 100 0.71 18.70 -18.51
C ASP A 100 -0.24 17.52 -18.79
N ASN A 101 -0.87 16.99 -17.75
CA ASN A 101 -1.76 15.83 -17.78
C ASN A 101 -1.12 14.50 -18.24
N GLU A 102 0.21 14.39 -18.18
CA GLU A 102 0.95 13.19 -18.54
C GLU A 102 2.02 12.83 -17.50
N TRP A 103 2.39 11.55 -17.45
CA TRP A 103 3.52 11.07 -16.65
C TRP A 103 4.80 11.07 -17.49
N HIS A 104 5.77 11.87 -17.09
CA HIS A 104 7.08 11.95 -17.72
C HIS A 104 8.12 11.23 -16.89
N MET A 105 8.88 10.34 -17.51
CA MET A 105 10.00 9.67 -16.87
C MET A 105 11.15 10.65 -16.63
N ILE A 106 11.75 10.61 -15.43
CA ILE A 106 12.95 11.39 -15.09
C ILE A 106 14.21 10.52 -14.98
N GLY A 107 14.04 9.20 -14.92
CA GLY A 107 15.09 8.20 -15.01
C GLY A 107 14.79 6.93 -14.25
N TYR A 108 15.82 6.15 -13.95
CA TYR A 108 15.74 4.83 -13.35
C TYR A 108 16.37 4.78 -11.95
N CYS A 109 15.92 3.83 -11.13
CA CYS A 109 16.55 3.46 -9.87
C CYS A 109 17.92 2.83 -10.13
N GLY A 110 18.92 3.24 -9.34
CA GLY A 110 20.22 2.59 -9.35
C GLY A 110 20.10 1.12 -8.92
N VAL A 111 20.71 0.22 -9.70
CA VAL A 111 20.61 -1.25 -9.57
C VAL A 111 20.77 -1.74 -8.12
N ARG A 112 21.73 -1.17 -7.37
CA ARG A 112 21.99 -1.56 -5.97
C ARG A 112 20.80 -1.37 -5.03
N LYS A 113 19.92 -0.39 -5.31
CA LYS A 113 18.77 -0.07 -4.46
C LYS A 113 17.45 -0.69 -4.94
N ILE A 114 17.44 -1.33 -6.12
CA ILE A 114 16.25 -2.00 -6.66
C ILE A 114 15.65 -3.03 -5.68
N PRO A 115 16.42 -3.93 -5.04
CA PRO A 115 15.83 -4.91 -4.12
C PRO A 115 15.10 -4.28 -2.93
N LYS A 116 15.67 -3.21 -2.35
CA LYS A 116 15.05 -2.48 -1.24
C LYS A 116 13.77 -1.79 -1.70
N LEU A 117 13.82 -1.05 -2.81
CA LEU A 117 12.67 -0.32 -3.33
C LEU A 117 11.54 -1.28 -3.73
N ARG A 118 11.87 -2.40 -4.40
CA ARG A 118 10.90 -3.42 -4.79
C ARG A 118 10.22 -4.07 -3.59
N LYS A 119 10.97 -4.36 -2.51
CA LYS A 119 10.39 -4.88 -1.28
C LYS A 119 9.38 -3.89 -0.69
N ALA A 120 9.74 -2.61 -0.59
CA ALA A 120 8.86 -1.57 -0.08
C ALA A 120 7.61 -1.35 -0.96
N MET A 121 7.77 -1.41 -2.29
CA MET A 121 6.64 -1.35 -3.24
C MET A 121 5.67 -2.51 -3.03
N ASN A 122 6.18 -3.75 -2.99
CA ASN A 122 5.34 -4.95 -2.83
C ASN A 122 4.62 -4.98 -1.47
N ALA A 123 5.26 -4.46 -0.43
CA ALA A 123 4.71 -4.36 0.91
C ALA A 123 3.79 -3.14 1.11
N HIS A 124 3.62 -2.27 0.11
CA HIS A 124 2.84 -1.02 0.21
C HIS A 124 3.33 -0.10 1.36
N GLU A 125 4.64 -0.09 1.59
CA GLU A 125 5.30 0.67 2.67
C GLU A 125 5.69 2.10 2.25
N ILE A 126 5.64 2.41 0.96
CA ILE A 126 5.95 3.75 0.45
C ILE A 126 4.78 4.69 0.77
N LYS A 127 4.98 5.60 1.71
CA LYS A 127 3.97 6.59 2.12
C LYS A 127 4.01 7.87 1.28
N THR A 128 5.22 8.38 1.03
CA THR A 128 5.42 9.66 0.34
C THR A 128 6.65 9.58 -0.55
N ILE A 129 6.61 10.28 -1.70
CA ILE A 129 7.74 10.45 -2.62
C ILE A 129 7.88 11.95 -2.92
N SER A 130 9.11 12.47 -2.83
CA SER A 130 9.44 13.89 -3.08
C SER A 130 10.82 14.03 -3.75
N LEU A 131 11.08 15.20 -4.36
CA LEU A 131 12.33 15.60 -5.01
C LEU A 131 13.12 16.65 -4.21
#